data_AF-A0A4P1R889-F1
#
_entry.id   AF-A0A4P1R889-F1
#
_cell.length_a   1.000
_cell.length_b   1.000
_cell.length_c   1.000
_cell.angle_alpha   90.00
_cell.angle_beta   90.00
_cell.angle_gamma   90.00
#
_symmetry.space_group_name_H-M   'P 1'
#
loop_
_entity.id
_entity.type
_entity.pdbx_description
1 polymer ?
#
loop_
_entity_poly.entity_id
_entity_poly.type
_entity_poly.pdbx_seq_one_letter_code
_entity_poly.pdbx_strand_id
1 'polypeptide(L)'
;MTNTTSKSLRQGSVSGLQMSKQHFKVCFCFKRIFRLKVAEPPHEICTIFDAYSQNGNMSMDDLYTFLVQFQGERGGDATKKQVQAIFDSLKHLTIFQRKDLHIEAFFRYLLGNLNGPLAQDQVHQDMNSPLAHYFLYTGHNSYLTGNQLSSESSTYPIIEALKKGVRVIELDLWPSCKENDVIVRHGGTLTSSVKLKACLNAIKDYAFHASEYPVVITFEDHITTNLQAKVAKMVNDIFGEMLYRPDSQQMEIFCSPESLKGKILISTKPPETPDIQGKRVEEERSLNLDDYKQDDLDDQGEEDDAIGLGYRDLISIHAGKPKGKIENWLIHHGQARRVSLSEQELEDIAIKYGTDIVRFTQTNLVRIYPKGMRVDSSNYDPMTGWMHGAQMVAFNMQGHDHFLNIMQGMFKANGGCGYVKKPDILLNVDKGFDPRETRSIQKTLQQVLVYMGEGWQSDFGRTHFDLYSPPDFYVKVDIHGVPADIATKETRTIEDEWVPVWNELLSFPLTVPELALLYIKVGERDFSGKPDFGGQTCLPVFELTEGIRAVRLYDRKGELYNSVRLLLQFQFVNNTNA
;
A
#
# COMPACT_ATOMS: atom_id res chain seq x y z
N MET A 1 18.60 34.44 69.03
CA MET A 1 18.44 35.30 67.84
C MET A 1 19.74 35.29 67.07
N THR A 2 19.80 34.58 65.94
CA THR A 2 20.44 35.01 64.69
C THR A 2 20.22 33.91 63.65
N ASN A 3 19.78 34.36 62.48
CA ASN A 3 19.09 33.61 61.44
C ASN A 3 20.03 32.82 60.53
N THR A 4 19.55 31.64 60.17
CA THR A 4 19.88 30.85 58.97
C THR A 4 19.60 31.66 57.68
N THR A 5 20.51 31.58 56.70
CA THR A 5 20.21 31.99 55.31
C THR A 5 20.69 30.90 54.35
N SER A 6 19.71 30.22 53.76
CA SER A 6 19.87 29.29 52.65
C SER A 6 20.15 30.07 51.35
N LYS A 7 21.17 29.64 50.60
CA LYS A 7 21.43 30.14 49.25
C LYS A 7 20.53 29.41 48.25
N SER A 8 19.57 30.15 47.70
CA SER A 8 18.76 29.78 46.54
C SER A 8 19.59 29.89 45.26
N LEU A 9 19.66 28.80 44.50
CA LEU A 9 20.19 28.73 43.14
C LEU A 9 19.23 29.46 42.19
N ARG A 10 19.72 30.51 41.54
CA ARG A 10 18.99 31.23 40.49
C ARG A 10 18.87 30.33 39.25
N GLN A 11 17.64 29.92 38.93
CA GLN A 11 17.27 29.51 37.59
C GLN A 11 17.50 30.69 36.62
N GLY A 12 18.32 30.47 35.59
CA GLY A 12 18.49 31.39 34.49
C GLY A 12 17.22 31.44 33.66
N SER A 13 16.54 32.57 33.66
CA SER A 13 15.42 32.88 32.78
C SER A 13 15.91 32.99 31.33
N VAL A 14 15.50 32.07 30.46
CA VAL A 14 15.64 32.25 29.01
C VAL A 14 14.65 33.32 28.56
N SER A 15 15.20 34.44 28.11
CA SER A 15 14.46 35.61 27.64
C SER A 15 13.88 35.38 26.24
N GLY A 16 12.55 35.30 26.15
CA GLY A 16 11.74 35.99 25.14
C GLY A 16 11.90 35.60 23.67
N LEU A 17 11.43 34.41 23.26
CA LEU A 17 10.77 34.32 21.95
C LEU A 17 9.37 34.93 22.08
N GLN A 18 9.09 35.97 21.30
CA GLN A 18 7.77 36.60 21.24
C GLN A 18 6.78 35.64 20.59
N MET A 19 6.12 34.80 21.40
CA MET A 19 5.08 33.86 20.93
C MET A 19 3.98 34.63 20.20
N SER A 20 3.67 34.21 18.97
CA SER A 20 2.62 34.83 18.17
C SER A 20 1.25 34.55 18.79
N LYS A 21 0.38 35.57 18.82
CA LYS A 21 -0.98 35.45 19.37
C LYS A 21 -1.97 35.17 18.25
N GLN A 22 -2.81 34.17 18.42
CA GLN A 22 -3.95 33.89 17.55
C GLN A 22 -5.23 34.50 18.13
N HIS A 23 -6.03 35.14 17.28
CA HIS A 23 -7.22 35.88 17.69
C HIS A 23 -8.47 35.34 17.00
N PHE A 24 -9.34 34.66 17.73
CA PHE A 24 -10.59 34.11 17.22
C PHE A 24 -11.76 35.01 17.57
N LYS A 25 -12.64 35.30 16.60
CA LYS A 25 -13.83 36.14 16.81
C LYS A 25 -14.98 35.27 17.29
N VAL A 26 -15.52 35.56 18.45
CA VAL A 26 -16.69 34.88 19.01
C VAL A 26 -17.81 35.91 19.15
N CYS A 27 -18.99 35.62 18.59
CA CYS A 27 -20.21 36.45 18.69
C CYS A 27 -19.99 37.96 18.48
N PHE A 28 -19.64 38.37 17.26
CA PHE A 28 -19.50 39.74 16.71
C PHE A 28 -18.57 40.74 17.44
N CYS A 29 -18.40 40.66 18.77
CA CYS A 29 -17.70 41.64 19.60
C CYS A 29 -16.63 41.03 20.51
N PHE A 30 -16.64 39.72 20.77
CA PHE A 30 -15.68 39.07 21.66
C PHE A 30 -14.52 38.45 20.88
N LYS A 31 -13.31 38.52 21.46
CA LYS A 31 -12.11 37.91 20.90
C LYS A 31 -11.53 36.93 21.91
N ARG A 32 -11.42 35.66 21.55
CA ARG A 32 -10.59 34.69 22.26
C ARG A 32 -9.16 34.82 21.74
N ILE A 33 -8.18 34.80 22.65
CA ILE A 33 -6.76 34.95 22.31
C ILE A 33 -6.02 33.73 22.81
N PHE A 34 -5.34 33.05 21.90
CA PHE A 34 -4.50 31.89 22.20
C PHE A 34 -3.05 32.21 21.86
N ARG A 35 -2.13 31.54 22.54
CA ARG A 35 -0.69 31.65 22.26
C ARG A 35 -0.29 30.48 21.39
N LEU A 36 0.32 30.76 20.25
CA LEU A 36 0.89 29.72 19.42
C LEU A 36 2.14 29.19 20.11
N LYS A 37 2.12 27.92 20.50
CA LYS A 37 3.32 27.26 20.99
C LYS A 37 4.21 26.89 19.81
N VAL A 38 5.51 27.05 20.01
CA VAL A 38 6.50 26.45 19.13
C VAL A 38 6.70 25.01 19.61
N ALA A 39 6.97 24.07 18.70
CA ALA A 39 7.35 22.72 19.08
C ALA A 39 8.60 22.77 19.97
N GLU A 40 8.47 22.25 21.19
CA GLU A 40 9.56 22.11 22.14
C GLU A 40 9.77 20.62 22.42
N PRO A 41 11.01 20.17 22.67
CA PRO A 41 11.28 18.77 22.96
C PRO A 41 10.55 18.35 24.25
N PRO A 42 9.74 17.27 24.21
CA PRO A 42 9.16 16.68 25.41
C PRO A 42 10.24 16.29 26.44
N HIS A 43 9.88 16.28 27.72
CA HIS A 43 10.81 16.03 28.83
C HIS A 43 11.54 14.67 28.69
N GLU A 44 10.84 13.67 28.19
CA GLU A 44 11.36 12.34 27.91
C GLU A 44 12.47 12.38 26.84
N ILE A 45 12.32 13.22 25.80
CA ILE A 45 13.34 13.41 24.77
C ILE A 45 14.56 14.12 25.35
N CYS A 46 14.36 15.13 26.22
CA CYS A 46 15.48 15.76 26.93
C CYS A 46 16.25 14.74 27.78
N THR A 47 15.54 13.86 28.49
CA THR A 47 16.16 12.81 29.30
C THR A 47 16.98 11.84 28.45
N ILE A 48 16.47 11.45 27.28
CA ILE A 48 17.19 10.60 26.33
C ILE A 48 18.42 11.33 25.79
N PHE A 49 18.29 12.59 25.38
CA PHE A 49 19.42 13.39 24.91
C PHE A 49 20.52 13.50 25.97
N ASP A 50 20.16 13.76 27.23
CA ASP A 50 21.11 13.86 28.34
C ASP A 50 21.83 12.53 28.61
N ALA A 51 21.17 11.39 28.38
CA ALA A 51 21.78 10.06 28.54
C ALA A 51 22.83 9.75 27.46
N TYR A 52 22.72 10.36 26.28
CA TYR A 52 23.64 10.18 25.15
C TYR A 52 24.42 11.46 24.81
N SER A 53 24.57 12.40 25.74
CA SER A 53 25.33 13.63 25.50
C SER A 53 26.31 13.92 26.63
N GLN A 54 27.35 14.69 26.33
CA GLN A 54 28.35 15.13 27.30
C GLN A 54 28.25 16.65 27.46
N ASN A 55 27.98 17.11 28.68
CA ASN A 55 27.83 18.54 28.99
C ASN A 55 26.78 19.26 28.11
N GLY A 56 25.70 18.56 27.72
CA GLY A 56 24.63 19.11 26.87
C GLY A 56 24.96 19.18 25.38
N ASN A 57 26.01 18.47 24.94
CA ASN A 57 26.44 18.37 23.55
C ASN A 57 26.58 16.90 23.16
N MET A 58 26.04 16.54 22.00
CA MET A 58 26.15 15.20 21.41
C MET A 58 27.09 15.27 20.21
N SER A 59 28.24 14.60 20.32
CA SER A 59 29.19 14.46 19.20
C SER A 59 28.70 13.47 18.13
N MET A 60 29.44 13.32 17.03
CA MET A 60 29.13 12.30 16.03
C MET A 60 29.20 10.87 16.60
N ASP A 61 30.14 10.60 17.49
CA ASP A 61 30.30 9.28 18.12
C ASP A 61 29.16 9.02 19.12
N ASP A 62 28.72 10.04 19.84
CA ASP A 62 27.57 9.96 20.73
C ASP A 62 26.28 9.71 19.94
N LEU A 63 26.08 10.42 18.82
CA LEU A 63 24.93 10.19 17.94
C LEU A 63 24.98 8.79 17.33
N TYR A 64 26.14 8.31 16.89
CA TYR A 64 26.31 6.94 16.42
C TYR A 64 25.87 5.94 17.51
N THR A 65 26.24 6.19 18.75
CA THR A 65 25.88 5.35 19.90
C THR A 65 24.37 5.36 20.14
N PHE A 66 23.73 6.53 20.09
CA PHE A 66 22.28 6.68 20.15
C PHE A 66 21.57 5.92 19.02
N LEU A 67 22.05 6.05 17.77
CA LEU A 67 21.44 5.36 16.63
C LEU A 67 21.49 3.84 16.79
N VAL A 68 22.60 3.30 17.26
CA VAL A 68 22.75 1.84 17.43
C VAL A 68 21.99 1.34 18.65
N GLN A 69 22.12 2.01 19.80
CA GLN A 69 21.61 1.49 21.08
C GLN A 69 20.13 1.82 21.32
N PHE A 70 19.66 2.97 20.84
CA PHE A 70 18.29 3.44 21.08
C PHE A 70 17.41 3.35 19.83
N GLN A 71 17.92 3.72 18.65
CA GLN A 71 17.16 3.65 17.40
C GLN A 71 17.20 2.26 16.73
N GLY A 72 18.00 1.32 17.25
CA GLY A 72 18.09 -0.04 16.70
C GLY A 72 18.77 -0.10 15.32
N GLU A 73 19.53 0.93 14.92
CA GLU A 73 20.26 0.94 13.66
C GLU A 73 21.38 -0.10 13.67
N ARG A 74 21.63 -0.75 12.52
CA ARG A 74 22.72 -1.72 12.39
C ARG A 74 24.06 -1.00 12.37
N GLY A 75 24.87 -1.17 13.41
CA GLY A 75 26.22 -0.60 13.47
C GLY A 75 27.09 -0.91 12.24
N GLY A 76 28.07 -0.05 11.97
CA GLY A 76 28.96 -0.14 10.82
C GLY A 76 28.99 1.12 9.97
N ASP A 77 29.50 1.00 8.74
CA ASP A 77 29.76 2.16 7.89
C ASP A 77 28.49 2.82 7.34
N ALA A 78 27.39 2.07 7.22
CA ALA A 78 26.09 2.63 6.83
C ALA A 78 25.59 3.64 7.87
N THR A 79 25.56 3.27 9.16
CA THR A 79 25.18 4.18 10.24
C THR A 79 26.14 5.36 10.37
N LYS A 80 27.45 5.18 10.16
CA LYS A 80 28.39 6.31 10.13
C LYS A 80 28.06 7.32 9.02
N LYS A 81 27.68 6.84 7.82
CA LYS A 81 27.21 7.71 6.73
C LYS A 81 25.91 8.42 7.10
N GLN A 82 24.99 7.73 7.79
CA GLN A 82 23.75 8.34 8.29
C GLN A 82 24.03 9.45 9.31
N VAL A 83 24.92 9.22 10.29
CA VAL A 83 25.38 10.25 11.23
C VAL A 83 25.92 11.47 10.48
N GLN A 84 26.81 11.25 9.51
CA GLN A 84 27.36 12.35 8.72
C GLN A 84 26.27 13.13 7.97
N ALA A 85 25.32 12.43 7.34
CA ALA A 85 24.20 13.06 6.63
C ALA A 85 23.29 13.88 7.58
N ILE A 86 23.05 13.40 8.80
CA ILE A 86 22.29 14.13 9.83
C ILE A 86 23.02 15.43 10.18
N PHE A 87 24.31 15.36 10.51
CA PHE A 87 25.11 16.55 10.80
C PHE A 87 25.13 17.53 9.61
N ASP A 88 25.30 17.03 8.39
CA ASP A 88 25.32 17.85 7.18
C ASP A 88 23.99 18.57 6.94
N SER A 89 22.86 17.88 7.16
CA SER A 89 21.51 18.44 7.02
C SER A 89 21.24 19.63 7.95
N LEU A 90 21.96 19.70 9.08
CA LEU A 90 21.78 20.74 10.10
C LEU A 90 22.76 21.91 9.96
N LYS A 91 23.78 21.81 9.09
CA LYS A 91 24.82 22.85 8.90
C LYS A 91 24.29 24.19 8.38
N HIS A 92 23.23 24.16 7.56
CA HIS A 92 22.68 25.37 6.93
C HIS A 92 21.90 26.27 7.90
N LEU A 93 21.58 25.78 9.09
CA LEU A 93 21.00 26.56 10.17
C LEU A 93 22.15 27.32 10.84
N THR A 94 22.43 28.54 10.37
CA THR A 94 23.59 29.41 10.62
C THR A 94 23.87 29.82 12.10
N ILE A 95 23.69 28.93 13.06
CA ILE A 95 24.02 29.10 14.49
C ILE A 95 25.16 28.13 14.92
N PHE A 96 25.48 27.12 14.11
CA PHE A 96 26.45 26.08 14.48
C PHE A 96 27.87 26.38 13.95
N GLN A 97 28.61 27.25 14.64
CA GLN A 97 30.09 27.22 14.60
C GLN A 97 30.67 26.06 15.43
N ARG A 98 29.82 25.26 16.09
CA ARG A 98 30.21 24.12 16.93
C ARG A 98 30.04 22.80 16.18
N LYS A 99 30.95 21.86 16.43
CA LYS A 99 30.98 20.54 15.80
C LYS A 99 29.93 19.56 16.33
N ASP A 100 29.20 19.90 17.40
CA ASP A 100 28.33 18.99 18.16
C ASP A 100 26.86 19.43 18.12
N LEU A 101 25.94 18.48 18.36
CA LEU A 101 24.50 18.71 18.42
C LEU A 101 24.06 19.09 19.84
N HIS A 102 23.39 20.23 19.97
CA HIS A 102 22.61 20.57 21.18
C HIS A 102 21.19 20.01 21.07
N ILE A 103 20.43 20.00 22.18
CA ILE A 103 19.07 19.45 22.26
C ILE A 103 18.12 19.91 21.13
N GLU A 104 18.13 21.20 20.80
CA GLU A 104 17.28 21.76 19.74
C GLU A 104 17.64 21.19 18.35
N ALA A 105 18.93 20.99 18.07
CA ALA A 105 19.39 20.40 16.82
C ALA A 105 19.02 18.92 16.73
N PHE A 106 19.19 18.20 17.84
CA PHE A 106 18.80 16.80 17.98
C PHE A 106 17.29 16.61 17.78
N PHE A 107 16.47 17.46 18.41
CA PHE A 107 15.02 17.42 18.27
C PHE A 107 14.56 17.70 16.83
N ARG A 108 15.20 18.66 16.14
CA ARG A 108 14.96 18.89 14.71
C ARG A 108 15.34 17.71 13.83
N TYR A 109 16.43 17.01 14.15
CA TYR A 109 16.77 15.76 13.49
C TYR A 109 15.66 14.71 13.70
N LEU A 110 15.18 14.54 14.94
CA LEU A 110 14.15 13.56 15.26
C LEU A 110 12.85 13.81 14.49
N LEU A 111 12.51 15.08 14.24
CA LEU A 111 11.36 15.48 13.42
C LEU A 111 11.67 15.51 11.91
N GLY A 112 12.93 15.32 11.52
CA GLY A 112 13.41 15.45 10.15
C GLY A 112 13.12 14.23 9.26
N ASN A 113 13.25 14.42 7.95
CA ASN A 113 12.99 13.37 6.96
C ASN A 113 13.99 12.21 7.00
N LEU A 114 15.18 12.42 7.57
CA LEU A 114 16.19 11.37 7.76
C LEU A 114 15.84 10.39 8.89
N ASN A 115 14.75 10.64 9.62
CA ASN A 115 14.30 9.84 10.75
C ASN A 115 12.93 9.19 10.48
N GLY A 116 12.69 8.74 9.25
CA GLY A 116 11.45 8.07 8.85
C GLY A 116 11.24 6.71 9.55
N PRO A 117 10.00 6.18 9.55
CA PRO A 117 9.64 4.99 10.32
C PRO A 117 9.91 3.66 9.62
N LEU A 118 10.31 3.67 8.34
CA LEU A 118 10.52 2.48 7.53
C LEU A 118 12.02 2.25 7.32
N ALA A 119 12.44 0.99 7.33
CA ALA A 119 13.85 0.62 7.42
C ALA A 119 14.68 0.92 6.16
N GLN A 120 14.07 0.85 4.96
CA GLN A 120 14.75 1.10 3.70
C GLN A 120 13.82 1.73 2.66
N ASP A 121 14.30 2.81 2.02
CA ASP A 121 13.69 3.36 0.80
C ASP A 121 14.02 2.54 -0.46
N GLN A 122 14.80 1.47 -0.32
CA GLN A 122 15.25 0.60 -1.40
C GLN A 122 14.70 -0.82 -1.23
N VAL A 123 14.64 -1.51 -2.37
CA VAL A 123 14.28 -2.92 -2.46
C VAL A 123 15.31 -3.75 -1.71
N HIS A 124 14.86 -4.57 -0.77
CA HIS A 124 15.74 -5.33 0.13
C HIS A 124 15.28 -6.77 0.36
N GLN A 125 14.05 -7.12 -0.03
CA GLN A 125 13.56 -8.49 0.01
C GLN A 125 14.19 -9.31 -1.12
N ASP A 126 14.19 -10.64 -0.98
CA ASP A 126 14.61 -11.52 -2.08
C ASP A 126 13.62 -11.42 -3.23
N MET A 127 14.10 -11.06 -4.43
CA MET A 127 13.30 -10.87 -5.64
C MET A 127 13.47 -12.01 -6.66
N ASN A 128 14.16 -13.09 -6.28
CA ASN A 128 14.45 -14.25 -7.15
C ASN A 128 13.48 -15.43 -6.97
N SER A 129 12.52 -15.34 -6.05
CA SER A 129 11.48 -16.36 -5.90
C SER A 129 10.41 -16.25 -7.02
N PRO A 130 9.57 -17.27 -7.27
CA PRO A 130 8.50 -17.21 -8.25
C PRO A 130 7.49 -16.07 -7.99
N LEU A 131 6.87 -15.50 -9.04
CA LEU A 131 5.84 -14.45 -8.90
C LEU A 131 4.72 -14.81 -7.90
N ALA A 132 4.34 -16.10 -7.79
CA ALA A 132 3.34 -16.56 -6.84
C ALA A 132 3.72 -16.32 -5.37
N HIS A 133 5.00 -16.07 -5.07
CA HIS A 133 5.51 -15.81 -3.73
C HIS A 133 5.45 -14.33 -3.33
N TYR A 134 4.86 -13.45 -4.15
CA TYR A 134 4.76 -12.01 -3.88
C TYR A 134 3.32 -11.55 -3.93
N PHE A 135 2.97 -10.61 -3.06
CA PHE A 135 1.81 -9.74 -3.24
C PHE A 135 2.15 -8.69 -4.30
N LEU A 136 1.22 -8.47 -5.23
CA LEU A 136 1.36 -7.58 -6.37
C LEU A 136 0.41 -6.40 -6.22
N TYR A 137 0.95 -5.18 -6.38
CA TYR A 137 0.14 -3.98 -6.31
C TYR A 137 -0.80 -3.93 -7.52
N THR A 138 -2.11 -4.14 -7.30
CA THR A 138 -3.07 -4.46 -8.35
C THR A 138 -4.20 -3.43 -8.45
N GLY A 139 -4.39 -2.86 -9.63
CA GLY A 139 -5.54 -2.02 -9.97
C GLY A 139 -6.70 -2.84 -10.55
N HIS A 140 -7.92 -2.38 -10.30
CA HIS A 140 -9.18 -2.85 -10.91
C HIS A 140 -9.74 -1.75 -11.81
N ASN A 141 -10.24 -2.12 -12.99
CA ASN A 141 -10.78 -1.20 -14.00
C ASN A 141 -9.96 0.10 -14.12
N SER A 142 -8.66 -0.07 -14.36
CA SER A 142 -7.63 0.98 -14.19
C SER A 142 -7.79 2.18 -15.12
N TYR A 143 -8.73 2.11 -16.07
CA TYR A 143 -9.06 3.16 -17.02
C TYR A 143 -10.18 4.10 -16.52
N LEU A 144 -10.92 3.75 -15.46
CA LEU A 144 -12.04 4.55 -14.94
C LEU A 144 -11.57 5.71 -14.08
N THR A 145 -12.15 6.90 -14.28
CA THR A 145 -11.85 8.10 -13.48
C THR A 145 -12.77 8.25 -12.26
N GLY A 146 -13.81 7.43 -12.13
CA GLY A 146 -14.79 7.52 -11.06
C GLY A 146 -15.61 6.24 -10.89
N ASN A 147 -16.94 6.40 -10.81
CA ASN A 147 -17.89 5.31 -10.58
C ASN A 147 -17.97 4.30 -11.75
N GLN A 148 -18.50 3.10 -11.49
CA GLN A 148 -18.55 2.01 -12.45
C GLN A 148 -19.65 2.15 -13.51
N LEU A 149 -20.59 3.10 -13.38
CA LEU A 149 -21.79 3.17 -14.22
C LEU A 149 -21.74 4.25 -15.31
N SER A 150 -21.16 5.41 -15.02
CA SER A 150 -21.27 6.60 -15.87
C SER A 150 -20.03 7.48 -15.89
N SER A 151 -18.95 7.08 -15.20
CA SER A 151 -17.73 7.88 -15.21
C SER A 151 -16.98 7.81 -16.54
N GLU A 152 -16.04 8.73 -16.71
CA GLU A 152 -15.20 8.77 -17.89
C GLU A 152 -14.13 7.65 -17.85
N SER A 153 -13.78 7.14 -19.03
CA SER A 153 -12.61 6.28 -19.23
C SER A 153 -11.47 7.10 -19.83
N SER A 154 -10.28 7.04 -19.25
CA SER A 154 -9.11 7.75 -19.76
C SER A 154 -7.80 7.06 -19.41
N THR A 155 -6.69 7.54 -19.99
CA THR A 155 -5.35 7.05 -19.66
C THR A 155 -4.80 7.64 -18.35
N TYR A 156 -5.43 8.69 -17.82
CA TYR A 156 -4.93 9.40 -16.63
C TYR A 156 -4.84 8.50 -15.38
N PRO A 157 -5.89 7.73 -14.99
CA PRO A 157 -5.80 6.86 -13.82
C PRO A 157 -4.76 5.75 -13.98
N ILE A 158 -4.54 5.26 -15.21
CA ILE A 158 -3.47 4.28 -15.52
C ILE A 158 -2.09 4.88 -15.23
N ILE A 159 -1.84 6.11 -15.70
CA ILE A 159 -0.57 6.81 -15.50
C ILE A 159 -0.33 7.04 -14.01
N GLU A 160 -1.34 7.53 -13.29
CA GLU A 160 -1.22 7.81 -11.85
C GLU A 160 -1.03 6.52 -11.03
N ALA A 161 -1.71 5.43 -11.39
CA ALA A 161 -1.50 4.11 -10.78
C ALA A 161 -0.04 3.65 -10.95
N LEU A 162 0.51 3.73 -12.18
CA LEU A 162 1.89 3.31 -12.46
C LEU A 162 2.92 4.17 -11.71
N LYS A 163 2.72 5.50 -11.63
CA LYS A 163 3.56 6.41 -10.83
C LYS A 163 3.49 6.12 -9.33
N LYS A 164 2.33 5.66 -8.83
CA LYS A 164 2.15 5.21 -7.44
C LYS A 164 2.71 3.81 -7.16
N GLY A 165 3.29 3.13 -8.16
CA GLY A 165 3.92 1.82 -7.98
C GLY A 165 3.01 0.63 -8.29
N VAL A 166 1.79 0.82 -8.80
CA VAL A 166 0.89 -0.28 -9.22
C VAL A 166 1.57 -1.10 -10.33
N ARG A 167 1.55 -2.43 -10.19
CA ARG A 167 2.21 -3.38 -11.11
C ARG A 167 1.24 -4.18 -11.97
N VAL A 168 -0.05 -4.20 -11.62
CA VAL A 168 -1.08 -4.87 -12.42
C VAL A 168 -2.13 -3.86 -12.87
N ILE A 169 -2.33 -3.75 -14.18
CA ILE A 169 -3.28 -2.83 -14.82
C ILE A 169 -4.34 -3.64 -15.56
N GLU A 170 -5.61 -3.33 -15.32
CA GLU A 170 -6.75 -3.97 -15.98
C GLU A 170 -7.29 -3.12 -17.14
N LEU A 171 -7.54 -3.77 -18.27
CA LEU A 171 -8.12 -3.18 -19.48
C LEU A 171 -9.20 -4.10 -20.06
N ASP A 172 -10.43 -3.58 -20.14
CA ASP A 172 -11.58 -4.32 -20.67
C ASP A 172 -11.74 -4.01 -22.16
N LEU A 173 -11.46 -5.00 -22.99
CA LEU A 173 -11.41 -4.84 -24.44
C LEU A 173 -12.78 -5.06 -25.06
N TRP A 174 -13.27 -4.05 -25.79
CA TRP A 174 -14.54 -4.12 -26.51
C TRP A 174 -14.38 -3.67 -27.97
N PRO A 175 -15.17 -4.23 -28.90
CA PRO A 175 -15.21 -3.75 -30.27
C PRO A 175 -15.77 -2.32 -30.33
N SER A 176 -15.13 -1.46 -31.13
CA SER A 176 -15.67 -0.14 -31.44
C SER A 176 -16.90 -0.26 -32.33
N CYS A 177 -17.95 0.51 -32.04
CA CYS A 177 -19.16 0.53 -32.86
C CYS A 177 -19.03 1.35 -34.15
N LYS A 178 -17.94 2.13 -34.32
CA LYS A 178 -17.76 3.08 -35.43
C LYS A 178 -16.62 2.72 -36.37
N GLU A 179 -15.64 1.97 -35.89
CA GLU A 179 -14.40 1.64 -36.61
C GLU A 179 -14.10 0.16 -36.38
N ASN A 180 -13.41 -0.51 -37.31
CA ASN A 180 -12.85 -1.85 -37.05
C ASN A 180 -11.65 -1.73 -36.11
N ASP A 181 -11.88 -1.29 -34.87
CA ASP A 181 -10.88 -0.98 -33.85
C ASP A 181 -11.32 -1.40 -32.45
N VAL A 182 -10.37 -1.43 -31.51
CA VAL A 182 -10.60 -1.86 -30.12
C VAL A 182 -10.58 -0.68 -29.17
N ILE A 183 -11.59 -0.61 -28.32
CA ILE A 183 -11.75 0.38 -27.27
C ILE A 183 -11.69 -0.28 -25.90
N VAL A 184 -11.34 0.51 -24.89
CA VAL A 184 -11.39 0.13 -23.48
C VAL A 184 -12.58 0.83 -22.84
N ARG A 185 -13.47 0.06 -22.21
CA ARG A 185 -14.67 0.56 -21.52
C ARG A 185 -15.24 -0.49 -20.58
N HIS A 186 -16.05 -0.05 -19.62
CA HIS A 186 -16.83 -0.97 -18.81
C HIS A 186 -18.12 -1.37 -19.55
N GLY A 187 -18.21 -2.64 -19.92
CA GLY A 187 -19.30 -3.20 -20.71
C GLY A 187 -20.66 -3.11 -20.01
N GLY A 188 -21.75 -2.95 -20.77
CA GLY A 188 -23.10 -2.90 -20.20
C GLY A 188 -23.42 -1.64 -19.37
N THR A 189 -22.56 -0.62 -19.40
CA THR A 189 -22.73 0.63 -18.65
C THR A 189 -22.69 1.87 -19.55
N LEU A 190 -22.91 3.05 -18.94
CA LEU A 190 -22.84 4.37 -19.58
C LEU A 190 -21.44 5.02 -19.47
N THR A 191 -20.42 4.31 -18.99
CA THR A 191 -19.06 4.85 -18.94
C THR A 191 -18.57 5.19 -20.35
N SER A 192 -17.80 6.27 -20.49
CA SER A 192 -17.18 6.59 -21.77
C SER A 192 -16.11 5.56 -22.14
N SER A 193 -15.55 5.65 -23.35
CA SER A 193 -14.55 4.72 -23.85
C SER A 193 -13.25 5.43 -24.23
N VAL A 194 -12.12 4.75 -24.06
CA VAL A 194 -10.80 5.23 -24.49
C VAL A 194 -10.18 4.27 -25.50
N LYS A 195 -9.39 4.76 -26.46
CA LYS A 195 -8.74 3.89 -27.46
C LYS A 195 -7.69 2.99 -26.80
N LEU A 196 -7.69 1.69 -27.11
CA LEU A 196 -6.71 0.74 -26.57
C LEU A 196 -5.27 1.19 -26.81
N LYS A 197 -4.97 1.66 -28.03
CA LYS A 197 -3.64 2.18 -28.40
C LYS A 197 -3.14 3.29 -27.46
N ALA A 198 -4.04 4.17 -26.99
CA ALA A 198 -3.67 5.23 -26.06
C ALA A 198 -3.30 4.66 -24.68
N CYS A 199 -4.06 3.68 -24.19
CA CYS A 199 -3.75 2.98 -22.93
C CYS A 199 -2.41 2.25 -23.01
N LEU A 200 -2.15 1.50 -24.10
CA LEU A 200 -0.90 0.76 -24.27
C LEU A 200 0.31 1.69 -24.36
N ASN A 201 0.20 2.83 -25.05
CA ASN A 201 1.26 3.84 -25.06
C ASN A 201 1.50 4.46 -23.68
N ALA A 202 0.43 4.79 -22.94
CA ALA A 202 0.57 5.29 -21.57
C ALA A 202 1.25 4.26 -20.66
N ILE A 203 0.93 2.97 -20.81
CA ILE A 203 1.62 1.91 -20.05
C ILE A 203 3.08 1.82 -20.48
N LYS A 204 3.40 1.86 -21.78
CA LYS A 204 4.78 1.84 -22.26
C LYS A 204 5.63 2.95 -21.63
N ASP A 205 5.10 4.17 -21.59
CA ASP A 205 5.84 5.34 -21.13
C ASP A 205 6.04 5.36 -19.60
N TYR A 206 5.12 4.77 -18.83
CA TYR A 206 5.12 4.86 -17.36
C TYR A 206 5.32 3.53 -16.63
N ALA A 207 5.36 2.39 -17.34
CA ALA A 207 5.45 1.05 -16.75
C ALA A 207 6.56 0.97 -15.70
N PHE A 208 7.73 1.54 -16.00
CA PHE A 208 8.91 1.45 -15.14
C PHE A 208 9.28 2.77 -14.47
N HIS A 209 8.32 3.70 -14.33
CA HIS A 209 8.57 5.01 -13.71
C HIS A 209 8.89 4.90 -12.21
N ALA A 210 8.10 4.11 -11.48
CA ALA A 210 8.24 3.95 -10.03
C ALA A 210 9.10 2.74 -9.62
N SER A 211 9.25 1.76 -10.52
CA SER A 211 9.87 0.46 -10.23
C SER A 211 10.33 -0.20 -11.51
N GLU A 212 11.49 -0.87 -11.51
CA GLU A 212 12.01 -1.64 -12.65
C GLU A 212 11.37 -3.03 -12.79
N TYR A 213 10.63 -3.47 -11.77
CA TYR A 213 9.99 -4.77 -11.74
C TYR A 213 8.82 -4.88 -12.73
N PRO A 214 8.46 -6.10 -13.16
CA PRO A 214 7.51 -6.31 -14.24
C PRO A 214 6.15 -5.62 -14.05
N VAL A 215 5.49 -5.32 -15.17
CA VAL A 215 4.09 -4.88 -15.21
C VAL A 215 3.24 -5.96 -15.85
N VAL A 216 2.13 -6.32 -15.21
CA VAL A 216 1.14 -7.27 -15.75
C VAL A 216 -0.06 -6.48 -16.28
N ILE A 217 -0.43 -6.70 -17.54
CA ILE A 217 -1.67 -6.17 -18.11
C ILE A 217 -2.69 -7.30 -18.13
N THR A 218 -3.81 -7.12 -17.41
CA THR A 218 -4.92 -8.06 -17.45
C THR A 218 -5.94 -7.61 -18.49
N PHE A 219 -6.10 -8.37 -19.57
CA PHE A 219 -7.17 -8.11 -20.55
C PHE A 219 -8.44 -8.87 -20.18
N GLU A 220 -9.53 -8.15 -20.01
CA GLU A 220 -10.88 -8.72 -20.06
C GLU A 220 -11.36 -8.67 -21.51
N ASP A 221 -11.26 -9.80 -22.20
CA ASP A 221 -11.42 -9.89 -23.65
C ASP A 221 -12.87 -10.16 -24.05
N HIS A 222 -13.51 -9.18 -24.70
CA HIS A 222 -14.84 -9.28 -25.33
C HIS A 222 -14.79 -9.06 -26.85
N ILE A 223 -13.62 -9.22 -27.48
CA ILE A 223 -13.40 -8.94 -28.91
C ILE A 223 -13.41 -10.22 -29.77
N THR A 224 -13.62 -10.08 -31.08
CA THR A 224 -13.62 -11.18 -32.04
C THR A 224 -12.20 -11.62 -32.42
N THR A 225 -12.04 -12.81 -33.00
CA THR A 225 -10.73 -13.37 -33.42
C THR A 225 -9.94 -12.43 -34.35
N ASN A 226 -10.62 -11.77 -35.30
CA ASN A 226 -9.98 -10.77 -36.18
C ASN A 226 -9.42 -9.58 -35.39
N LEU A 227 -10.19 -9.08 -34.41
CA LEU A 227 -9.75 -8.00 -33.54
C LEU A 227 -8.63 -8.46 -32.60
N GLN A 228 -8.63 -9.72 -32.14
CA GLN A 228 -7.52 -10.30 -31.36
C GLN A 228 -6.21 -10.27 -32.15
N ALA A 229 -6.24 -10.61 -33.45
CA ALA A 229 -5.09 -10.45 -34.35
C ALA A 229 -4.54 -9.02 -34.34
N LYS A 230 -5.47 -8.06 -34.44
CA LYS A 230 -5.13 -6.63 -34.48
C LYS A 230 -4.54 -6.17 -33.16
N VAL A 231 -5.11 -6.60 -32.02
CA VAL A 231 -4.55 -6.35 -30.69
C VAL A 231 -3.17 -6.98 -30.58
N ALA A 232 -2.99 -8.20 -31.07
CA ALA A 232 -1.71 -8.89 -30.97
C ALA A 232 -0.61 -8.13 -31.70
N LYS A 233 -0.89 -7.70 -32.93
CA LYS A 233 -0.01 -6.83 -33.70
C LYS A 233 0.27 -5.50 -32.97
N MET A 234 -0.77 -4.86 -32.44
CA MET A 234 -0.65 -3.58 -31.72
C MET A 234 0.25 -3.70 -30.47
N VAL A 235 0.05 -4.75 -29.67
CA VAL A 235 0.85 -5.03 -28.47
C VAL A 235 2.32 -5.28 -28.85
N ASN A 236 2.56 -6.06 -29.91
CA ASN A 236 3.91 -6.31 -30.44
C ASN A 236 4.59 -5.03 -30.91
N ASP A 237 3.89 -4.21 -31.71
CA ASP A 237 4.43 -2.97 -32.27
C ASP A 237 4.75 -1.94 -31.17
N ILE A 238 3.93 -1.87 -30.12
CA ILE A 238 4.09 -0.89 -29.05
C ILE A 238 5.17 -1.32 -28.07
N PHE A 239 5.10 -2.54 -27.52
CA PHE A 239 6.00 -2.96 -26.45
C PHE A 239 7.32 -3.54 -26.97
N GLY A 240 7.36 -4.15 -28.16
CA GLY A 240 8.57 -4.73 -28.73
C GLY A 240 9.31 -5.62 -27.72
N GLU A 241 10.57 -5.27 -27.46
CA GLU A 241 11.45 -5.98 -26.50
C GLU A 241 10.99 -5.92 -25.04
N MET A 242 10.08 -5.00 -24.68
CA MET A 242 9.51 -4.94 -23.33
C MET A 242 8.51 -6.08 -23.11
N LEU A 243 7.90 -6.63 -24.16
CA LEU A 243 6.94 -7.71 -24.02
C LEU A 243 7.65 -9.02 -23.65
N TYR A 244 7.19 -9.67 -22.59
CA TYR A 244 7.65 -11.01 -22.23
C TYR A 244 6.76 -12.09 -22.85
N ARG A 245 7.38 -13.07 -23.49
CA ARG A 245 6.73 -14.28 -24.02
C ARG A 245 7.33 -15.49 -23.33
N PRO A 246 6.52 -16.42 -22.82
CA PRO A 246 7.05 -17.62 -22.18
C PRO A 246 7.63 -18.57 -23.23
N ASP A 247 8.73 -19.26 -22.90
CA ASP A 247 9.35 -20.27 -23.79
C ASP A 247 8.46 -21.50 -24.03
N SER A 248 7.52 -21.75 -23.10
CA SER A 248 6.52 -22.83 -23.16
C SER A 248 5.16 -22.31 -22.71
N GLN A 249 4.10 -22.75 -23.37
CA GLN A 249 2.72 -22.42 -22.99
C GLN A 249 2.26 -23.07 -21.66
N GLN A 250 3.04 -24.04 -21.14
CA GLN A 250 2.79 -24.69 -19.86
C GLN A 250 3.99 -24.45 -18.95
N MET A 251 3.81 -23.60 -17.94
CA MET A 251 4.81 -23.36 -16.90
C MET A 251 4.40 -24.09 -15.62
N GLU A 252 5.30 -24.90 -15.07
CA GLU A 252 5.11 -25.50 -13.75
C GLU A 252 5.25 -24.46 -12.63
N ILE A 253 6.10 -23.44 -12.86
CA ILE A 253 6.44 -22.40 -11.89
C ILE A 253 6.55 -21.06 -12.63
N PHE A 254 6.03 -19.98 -12.02
CA PHE A 254 6.22 -18.64 -12.57
C PHE A 254 7.66 -18.15 -12.44
N CYS A 255 8.14 -17.39 -13.42
CA CYS A 255 9.43 -16.69 -13.34
C CYS A 255 9.47 -15.71 -12.14
N SER A 256 10.67 -15.26 -11.77
CA SER A 256 10.85 -14.33 -10.66
C SER A 256 10.70 -12.88 -11.09
N PRO A 257 10.29 -11.96 -10.19
CA PRO A 257 10.31 -10.52 -10.47
C PRO A 257 11.67 -10.04 -11.00
N GLU A 258 12.77 -10.54 -10.44
CA GLU A 258 14.13 -10.16 -10.85
C GLU A 258 14.43 -10.54 -12.30
N SER A 259 14.09 -11.77 -12.72
CA SER A 259 14.30 -12.24 -14.10
C SER A 259 13.44 -11.49 -15.13
N LEU A 260 12.36 -10.85 -14.68
CA LEU A 260 11.37 -10.16 -15.50
C LEU A 260 11.50 -8.62 -15.42
N LYS A 261 12.61 -8.10 -14.91
CA LYS A 261 12.85 -6.64 -14.87
C LYS A 261 12.74 -6.01 -16.27
N GLY A 262 12.08 -4.87 -16.34
CA GLY A 262 11.82 -4.16 -17.58
C GLY A 262 10.86 -4.86 -18.53
N LYS A 263 10.13 -5.89 -18.07
CA LYS A 263 9.19 -6.65 -18.89
C LYS A 263 7.71 -6.36 -18.58
N ILE A 264 6.90 -6.46 -19.62
CA ILE A 264 5.45 -6.38 -19.59
C ILE A 264 4.88 -7.77 -19.91
N LEU A 265 3.99 -8.26 -19.06
CA LEU A 265 3.34 -9.55 -19.18
C LEU A 265 1.88 -9.35 -19.52
N ILE A 266 1.34 -10.18 -20.42
CA ILE A 266 -0.09 -10.18 -20.72
C ILE A 266 -0.75 -11.34 -19.99
N SER A 267 -1.86 -11.04 -19.30
CA SER A 267 -2.65 -12.03 -18.58
C SER A 267 -4.10 -12.01 -19.02
N THR A 268 -4.52 -13.05 -19.73
CA THR A 268 -5.91 -13.20 -20.19
C THR A 268 -6.28 -14.66 -20.37
N LYS A 269 -7.54 -14.92 -20.72
CA LYS A 269 -8.02 -16.27 -21.02
C LYS A 269 -7.49 -16.65 -22.42
N PRO A 270 -6.85 -17.82 -22.59
CA PRO A 270 -6.45 -18.26 -23.92
C PRO A 270 -7.69 -18.46 -24.82
N PRO A 271 -7.58 -18.19 -26.14
CA PRO A 271 -8.62 -18.53 -27.10
C PRO A 271 -9.00 -20.01 -27.01
N GLU A 272 -10.28 -20.32 -27.18
CA GLU A 272 -10.75 -21.71 -27.18
C GLU A 272 -10.22 -22.41 -28.44
N THR A 273 -9.51 -23.54 -28.30
CA THR A 273 -9.06 -24.35 -29.44
C THR A 273 -10.20 -25.20 -30.00
N PRO A 274 -10.14 -25.61 -31.29
CA PRO A 274 -11.15 -26.47 -31.92
C PRO A 274 -11.44 -27.77 -31.15
N ASP A 275 -10.44 -28.37 -30.49
CA ASP A 275 -10.61 -29.57 -29.65
C ASP A 275 -11.53 -29.35 -28.44
N ILE A 276 -11.64 -28.12 -27.95
CA ILE A 276 -12.51 -27.74 -26.82
C ILE A 276 -13.90 -27.34 -27.34
N GLN A 277 -13.98 -26.73 -28.52
CA GLN A 277 -15.26 -26.51 -29.21
C GLN A 277 -15.94 -27.82 -29.57
N GLY A 278 -15.20 -28.84 -30.06
CA GLY A 278 -15.74 -30.17 -30.34
C GLY A 278 -16.33 -30.84 -29.09
N LYS A 279 -15.63 -30.79 -27.96
CA LYS A 279 -16.14 -31.30 -26.68
C LYS A 279 -17.33 -30.53 -26.13
N ARG A 280 -17.37 -29.20 -26.33
CA ARG A 280 -18.49 -28.36 -25.90
C ARG A 280 -19.72 -28.56 -26.78
N VAL A 281 -19.54 -28.76 -28.08
CA VAL A 281 -20.61 -29.14 -29.01
C VAL A 281 -21.10 -30.56 -28.72
N GLU A 282 -20.24 -31.49 -28.31
CA GLU A 282 -20.66 -32.83 -27.85
C GLU A 282 -21.42 -32.78 -26.51
N GLU A 283 -20.98 -31.98 -25.53
CA GLU A 283 -21.68 -31.78 -24.25
C GLU A 283 -23.02 -31.03 -24.45
N GLU A 284 -23.07 -30.02 -25.33
CA GLU A 284 -24.31 -29.29 -25.66
C GLU A 284 -25.26 -30.12 -26.54
N ARG A 285 -24.74 -30.99 -27.42
CA ARG A 285 -25.54 -32.00 -28.16
C ARG A 285 -26.10 -33.09 -27.27
N SER A 286 -25.46 -33.41 -26.15
CA SER A 286 -25.98 -34.40 -25.19
C SER A 286 -27.19 -33.90 -24.38
N LEU A 287 -27.51 -32.60 -24.47
CA LEU A 287 -28.58 -31.95 -23.71
C LEU A 287 -29.75 -31.44 -24.56
N ASN A 288 -29.66 -31.47 -25.90
CA ASN A 288 -30.73 -31.01 -26.78
C ASN A 288 -30.94 -31.97 -27.96
N LEU A 289 -31.87 -32.92 -27.79
CA LEU A 289 -32.60 -33.47 -28.93
C LEU A 289 -33.67 -32.43 -29.30
N ASP A 290 -33.42 -31.64 -30.34
CA ASP A 290 -34.29 -31.59 -31.53
C ASP A 290 -33.89 -30.46 -32.49
N ASP A 291 -33.96 -30.84 -33.76
CA ASP A 291 -34.01 -30.08 -35.01
C ASP A 291 -32.72 -29.57 -35.66
N TYR A 292 -32.40 -30.22 -36.79
CA TYR A 292 -31.39 -29.84 -37.76
C TYR A 292 -31.93 -28.76 -38.70
N LYS A 293 -31.16 -27.69 -38.93
CA LYS A 293 -30.92 -27.20 -40.30
C LYS A 293 -29.44 -26.91 -40.47
N GLN A 294 -28.92 -27.50 -41.52
CA GLN A 294 -27.53 -27.51 -41.94
C GLN A 294 -27.38 -26.44 -43.01
N ASP A 295 -26.67 -25.36 -42.69
CA ASP A 295 -26.23 -24.36 -43.66
C ASP A 295 -24.68 -24.29 -43.60
N ASP A 296 -24.08 -24.76 -44.69
CA ASP A 296 -22.79 -24.46 -45.31
C ASP A 296 -21.64 -23.92 -44.43
N LEU A 297 -20.72 -24.83 -44.07
CA LEU A 297 -19.36 -24.53 -43.62
C LEU A 297 -18.44 -24.37 -44.84
N ASP A 298 -18.29 -23.15 -45.33
CA ASP A 298 -17.25 -22.80 -46.31
C ASP A 298 -15.99 -22.27 -45.59
N ASP A 299 -14.94 -23.10 -45.57
CA ASP A 299 -13.54 -22.78 -45.88
C ASP A 299 -12.87 -21.49 -45.30
N GLN A 300 -13.12 -21.12 -44.03
CA GLN A 300 -12.38 -20.05 -43.32
C GLN A 300 -11.51 -20.54 -42.14
N GLY A 301 -11.45 -21.85 -41.87
CA GLY A 301 -10.83 -22.40 -40.66
C GLY A 301 -9.32 -22.20 -40.54
N GLU A 302 -8.56 -22.30 -41.64
CA GLU A 302 -7.08 -22.30 -41.55
C GLU A 302 -6.47 -20.90 -41.32
N GLU A 303 -7.07 -19.82 -41.82
CA GLU A 303 -6.58 -18.46 -41.57
C GLU A 303 -6.93 -17.98 -40.16
N ASP A 304 -8.14 -18.26 -39.67
CA ASP A 304 -8.57 -17.92 -38.30
C ASP A 304 -7.75 -18.67 -37.24
N ASP A 305 -7.32 -19.91 -37.52
CA ASP A 305 -6.44 -20.70 -36.65
C ASP A 305 -5.03 -20.11 -36.53
N ALA A 306 -4.43 -19.68 -37.66
CA ALA A 306 -3.13 -19.01 -37.65
C ALA A 306 -3.19 -17.63 -36.96
N ILE A 307 -4.31 -16.94 -37.08
CA ILE A 307 -4.57 -15.63 -36.46
C ILE A 307 -4.74 -15.75 -34.93
N GLY A 308 -5.47 -16.76 -34.46
CA GLY A 308 -5.68 -17.01 -33.03
C GLY A 308 -4.40 -17.40 -32.29
N LEU A 309 -3.46 -18.07 -32.96
CA LEU A 309 -2.15 -18.44 -32.41
C LEU A 309 -1.33 -17.20 -32.02
N GLY A 310 -1.30 -16.17 -32.86
CA GLY A 310 -0.52 -14.95 -32.59
C GLY A 310 -0.96 -14.18 -31.34
N TYR A 311 -2.26 -14.20 -31.01
CA TYR A 311 -2.76 -13.60 -29.76
C TYR A 311 -2.48 -14.49 -28.55
N ARG A 312 -2.60 -15.81 -28.70
CA ARG A 312 -2.28 -16.80 -27.66
C ARG A 312 -0.82 -16.74 -27.25
N ASP A 313 0.10 -16.54 -28.18
CA ASP A 313 1.55 -16.48 -27.92
C ASP A 313 1.98 -15.23 -27.14
N LEU A 314 1.10 -14.23 -27.00
CA LEU A 314 1.34 -13.07 -26.13
C LEU A 314 1.06 -13.36 -24.66
N ILE A 315 0.26 -14.39 -24.37
CA ILE A 315 -0.27 -14.62 -23.03
C ILE A 315 0.81 -15.25 -22.17
N SER A 316 1.43 -14.44 -21.30
CA SER A 316 2.44 -14.91 -20.35
C SER A 316 1.82 -15.56 -19.10
N ILE A 317 0.61 -15.14 -18.71
CA ILE A 317 -0.10 -15.66 -17.53
C ILE A 317 -1.51 -16.07 -17.91
N HIS A 318 -1.74 -17.37 -18.04
CA HIS A 318 -3.03 -17.93 -18.44
C HIS A 318 -4.07 -17.77 -17.32
N ALA A 319 -5.16 -17.06 -17.63
CA ALA A 319 -6.33 -16.98 -16.78
C ALA A 319 -7.21 -18.23 -16.96
N GLY A 320 -7.36 -19.02 -15.91
CA GLY A 320 -8.28 -20.14 -15.84
C GLY A 320 -9.62 -19.74 -15.21
N LYS A 321 -10.71 -20.37 -15.66
CA LYS A 321 -11.96 -20.40 -14.89
C LYS A 321 -11.97 -21.64 -14.00
N PRO A 322 -12.24 -21.51 -12.69
CA PRO A 322 -12.51 -22.69 -11.87
C PRO A 322 -13.75 -23.41 -12.45
N LYS A 323 -13.58 -24.65 -12.90
CA LYS A 323 -14.67 -25.51 -13.39
C LYS A 323 -14.90 -26.64 -12.39
N GLY A 324 -16.16 -26.95 -12.12
CA GLY A 324 -16.56 -28.02 -11.19
C GLY A 324 -16.55 -27.57 -9.72
N LYS A 325 -16.59 -28.54 -8.80
CA LYS A 325 -16.62 -28.27 -7.35
C LYS A 325 -15.30 -27.63 -6.88
N ILE A 326 -15.38 -26.82 -5.83
CA ILE A 326 -14.23 -26.04 -5.32
C ILE A 326 -13.06 -26.95 -4.92
N GLU A 327 -13.35 -28.10 -4.32
CA GLU A 327 -12.31 -29.06 -3.91
C GLU A 327 -11.47 -29.54 -5.10
N ASN A 328 -12.05 -29.63 -6.31
CA ASN A 328 -11.38 -30.20 -7.47
C ASN A 328 -10.34 -29.25 -8.08
N TRP A 329 -10.53 -27.93 -7.94
CA TRP A 329 -9.61 -26.95 -8.52
C TRP A 329 -8.62 -26.38 -7.49
N LEU A 330 -8.86 -26.54 -6.19
CA LEU A 330 -7.84 -26.28 -5.16
C LEU A 330 -6.70 -27.32 -5.16
N ILE A 331 -6.88 -28.45 -5.84
CA ILE A 331 -5.82 -29.45 -6.06
C ILE A 331 -4.76 -28.90 -7.01
N HIS A 332 -3.49 -29.17 -6.71
CA HIS A 332 -2.37 -28.86 -7.57
C HIS A 332 -2.37 -29.77 -8.81
N HIS A 333 -2.54 -29.18 -10.00
CA HIS A 333 -2.58 -29.91 -11.28
C HIS A 333 -1.22 -29.96 -12.00
N GLY A 334 -0.12 -29.67 -11.31
CA GLY A 334 1.23 -29.69 -11.88
C GLY A 334 1.58 -28.50 -12.79
N GLN A 335 0.64 -27.60 -13.05
CA GLN A 335 0.83 -26.39 -13.85
C GLN A 335 0.41 -25.15 -13.06
N ALA A 336 1.26 -24.13 -13.08
CA ALA A 336 0.96 -22.85 -12.48
C ALA A 336 -0.10 -22.12 -13.31
N ARG A 337 -1.19 -21.71 -12.65
CA ARG A 337 -2.28 -20.96 -13.29
C ARG A 337 -2.69 -19.74 -12.49
N ARG A 338 -3.41 -18.83 -13.15
CA ARG A 338 -4.11 -17.72 -12.49
C ARG A 338 -5.60 -18.00 -12.43
N VAL A 339 -6.24 -17.83 -11.27
CA VAL A 339 -7.70 -17.82 -11.13
C VAL A 339 -8.16 -16.44 -10.67
N SER A 340 -9.37 -16.04 -11.08
CA SER A 340 -10.00 -14.81 -10.62
C SER A 340 -11.22 -15.15 -9.77
N LEU A 341 -11.38 -14.49 -8.62
CA LEU A 341 -12.50 -14.64 -7.70
C LEU A 341 -13.03 -13.25 -7.34
N SER A 342 -14.35 -13.12 -7.20
CA SER A 342 -14.94 -11.94 -6.56
C SER A 342 -14.63 -11.94 -5.06
N GLU A 343 -14.74 -10.76 -4.41
CA GLU A 343 -14.60 -10.65 -2.95
C GLU A 343 -15.51 -11.63 -2.19
N GLN A 344 -16.74 -11.86 -2.68
CA GLN A 344 -17.71 -12.73 -2.02
C GLN A 344 -17.35 -14.21 -2.15
N GLU A 345 -16.86 -14.63 -3.31
CA GLU A 345 -16.39 -16.01 -3.52
C GLU A 345 -15.18 -16.32 -2.64
N LEU A 346 -14.26 -15.36 -2.49
CA LEU A 346 -13.13 -15.51 -1.59
C LEU A 346 -13.58 -15.62 -0.13
N GLU A 347 -14.52 -14.78 0.32
CA GLU A 347 -15.06 -14.87 1.69
C GLU A 347 -15.65 -16.27 1.98
N ASP A 348 -16.42 -16.82 1.04
CA ASP A 348 -17.00 -18.16 1.17
C ASP A 348 -15.92 -19.26 1.20
N ILE A 349 -14.89 -19.13 0.35
CA ILE A 349 -13.76 -20.07 0.30
C ILE A 349 -12.92 -19.97 1.57
N ALA A 350 -12.61 -18.77 2.05
CA ALA A 350 -11.87 -18.54 3.29
C ALA A 350 -12.56 -19.19 4.50
N ILE A 351 -13.90 -19.16 4.54
CA ILE A 351 -14.67 -19.78 5.62
C ILE A 351 -14.60 -21.32 5.56
N LYS A 352 -14.72 -21.90 4.37
CA LYS A 352 -14.90 -23.35 4.18
C LYS A 352 -13.59 -24.12 3.95
N TYR A 353 -12.61 -23.48 3.31
CA TYR A 353 -11.40 -24.09 2.74
C TYR A 353 -10.14 -23.22 2.98
N GLY A 354 -10.06 -22.49 4.10
CA GLY A 354 -9.00 -21.50 4.39
C GLY A 354 -7.57 -22.03 4.19
N THR A 355 -7.25 -23.20 4.75
CA THR A 355 -5.93 -23.83 4.59
C THR A 355 -5.66 -24.28 3.16
N ASP A 356 -6.68 -24.72 2.43
CA ASP A 356 -6.54 -25.22 1.07
C ASP A 356 -6.30 -24.09 0.07
N ILE A 357 -6.95 -22.93 0.25
CA ILE A 357 -6.67 -21.74 -0.57
C ILE A 357 -5.26 -21.21 -0.31
N VAL A 358 -4.78 -21.23 0.95
CA VAL A 358 -3.39 -20.87 1.26
C VAL A 358 -2.42 -21.77 0.49
N ARG A 359 -2.58 -23.10 0.56
CA ARG A 359 -1.77 -24.04 -0.24
C ARG A 359 -1.86 -23.77 -1.73
N PHE A 360 -3.06 -23.51 -2.24
CA PHE A 360 -3.26 -23.24 -3.66
C PHE A 360 -2.43 -22.03 -4.12
N THR A 361 -2.37 -20.97 -3.32
CA THR A 361 -1.61 -19.74 -3.66
C THR A 361 -0.09 -19.90 -3.58
N GLN A 362 0.44 -21.02 -3.10
CA GLN A 362 1.89 -21.22 -3.02
C GLN A 362 2.52 -21.31 -4.41
N THR A 363 1.83 -21.95 -5.36
CA THR A 363 2.31 -22.09 -6.76
C THR A 363 1.43 -21.35 -7.76
N ASN A 364 0.18 -21.05 -7.42
CA ASN A 364 -0.79 -20.41 -8.32
C ASN A 364 -1.03 -18.95 -7.96
N LEU A 365 -1.45 -18.15 -8.94
CA LEU A 365 -1.88 -16.77 -8.73
C LEU A 365 -3.39 -16.71 -8.50
N VAL A 366 -3.80 -15.98 -7.47
CA VAL A 366 -5.20 -15.67 -7.21
C VAL A 366 -5.39 -14.17 -7.36
N ARG A 367 -6.29 -13.79 -8.27
CA ARG A 367 -6.78 -12.43 -8.45
C ARG A 367 -8.12 -12.26 -7.76
N ILE A 368 -8.23 -11.25 -6.91
CA ILE A 368 -9.48 -10.87 -6.25
C ILE A 368 -9.96 -9.55 -6.83
N TYR A 369 -11.24 -9.45 -7.13
CA TYR A 369 -11.83 -8.20 -7.66
C TYR A 369 -13.09 -7.78 -6.89
N PRO A 370 -13.39 -6.47 -6.85
CA PRO A 370 -14.58 -5.96 -6.15
C PRO A 370 -15.88 -6.54 -6.74
N LYS A 371 -16.89 -6.78 -5.90
CA LYS A 371 -18.21 -7.22 -6.40
C LYS A 371 -18.90 -6.14 -7.24
N GLY A 372 -19.70 -6.57 -8.22
CA GLY A 372 -20.42 -5.66 -9.13
C GLY A 372 -21.42 -4.70 -8.45
N MET A 373 -21.87 -4.98 -7.22
CA MET A 373 -22.70 -4.06 -6.45
C MET A 373 -21.97 -2.78 -6.00
N ARG A 374 -20.63 -2.74 -6.05
CA ARG A 374 -19.80 -1.57 -5.70
C ARG A 374 -19.75 -0.57 -6.84
N VAL A 375 -20.93 -0.11 -7.26
CA VAL A 375 -21.10 0.81 -8.39
C VAL A 375 -20.44 2.18 -8.14
N ASP A 376 -20.27 2.55 -6.88
CA ASP A 376 -19.57 3.76 -6.42
C ASP A 376 -18.03 3.63 -6.46
N SER A 377 -17.51 2.45 -6.83
CA SER A 377 -16.07 2.13 -6.81
C SER A 377 -15.44 2.11 -5.42
N SER A 378 -16.23 1.85 -4.37
CA SER A 378 -15.70 1.50 -3.04
C SER A 378 -14.86 0.23 -3.08
N ASN A 379 -13.93 0.08 -2.13
CA ASN A 379 -13.12 -1.12 -1.99
C ASN A 379 -13.53 -2.01 -0.79
N TYR A 380 -13.10 -3.27 -0.84
CA TYR A 380 -13.28 -4.28 0.20
C TYR A 380 -12.07 -4.35 1.13
N ASP A 381 -12.14 -5.14 2.19
CA ASP A 381 -11.00 -5.36 3.09
C ASP A 381 -9.93 -6.22 2.38
N PRO A 382 -8.70 -5.72 2.14
CA PRO A 382 -7.67 -6.49 1.45
C PRO A 382 -7.12 -7.65 2.30
N MET A 383 -7.31 -7.60 3.63
CA MET A 383 -6.74 -8.59 4.54
C MET A 383 -7.26 -9.99 4.27
N THR A 384 -8.53 -10.15 3.92
CA THR A 384 -9.10 -11.46 3.56
C THR A 384 -8.31 -12.12 2.42
N GLY A 385 -7.88 -11.34 1.43
CA GLY A 385 -7.02 -11.84 0.35
C GLY A 385 -5.61 -12.19 0.82
N TRP A 386 -4.92 -11.23 1.44
CA TRP A 386 -3.51 -11.40 1.80
C TRP A 386 -3.26 -12.47 2.86
N MET A 387 -4.14 -12.59 3.85
CA MET A 387 -4.02 -13.64 4.86
C MET A 387 -4.20 -15.03 4.28
N HIS A 388 -4.92 -15.16 3.16
CA HIS A 388 -5.06 -16.42 2.44
C HIS A 388 -4.04 -16.56 1.28
N GLY A 389 -3.06 -15.66 1.20
CA GLY A 389 -1.97 -15.71 0.23
C GLY A 389 -2.30 -15.23 -1.18
N ALA A 390 -3.48 -14.63 -1.40
CA ALA A 390 -3.86 -14.08 -2.68
C ALA A 390 -2.95 -12.92 -3.08
N GLN A 391 -2.39 -12.99 -4.28
CA GLN A 391 -1.33 -12.09 -4.74
C GLN A 391 -1.88 -10.83 -5.38
N MET A 392 -2.94 -10.97 -6.19
CA MET A 392 -3.46 -9.88 -7.03
C MET A 392 -4.78 -9.38 -6.45
N VAL A 393 -4.72 -8.70 -5.30
CA VAL A 393 -5.88 -8.10 -4.63
C VAL A 393 -6.20 -6.76 -5.31
N ALA A 394 -7.14 -6.77 -6.26
CA ALA A 394 -7.40 -5.65 -7.17
C ALA A 394 -8.32 -4.61 -6.55
N PHE A 395 -7.92 -3.33 -6.64
CA PHE A 395 -8.59 -2.19 -6.03
C PHE A 395 -8.94 -1.10 -7.05
N ASN A 396 -10.06 -0.42 -6.83
CA ASN A 396 -10.43 0.80 -7.52
C ASN A 396 -9.53 1.95 -7.05
N MET A 397 -8.51 2.27 -7.85
CA MET A 397 -7.44 3.23 -7.51
C MET A 397 -7.88 4.71 -7.56
N GLN A 398 -9.01 4.99 -8.19
CA GLN A 398 -9.61 6.32 -8.32
C GLN A 398 -10.37 6.79 -7.06
N GLY A 399 -10.58 5.88 -6.09
CA GLY A 399 -11.25 6.16 -4.82
C GLY A 399 -10.33 6.77 -3.76
N HIS A 400 -10.90 7.03 -2.58
CA HIS A 400 -10.23 7.64 -1.42
C HIS A 400 -10.69 6.98 -0.10
N ASP A 401 -11.09 5.71 -0.17
CA ASP A 401 -11.66 5.01 0.98
C ASP A 401 -10.57 4.51 1.96
N HIS A 402 -11.03 4.06 3.12
CA HIS A 402 -10.18 3.53 4.19
C HIS A 402 -9.32 2.36 3.72
N PHE A 403 -9.90 1.40 2.99
CA PHE A 403 -9.19 0.20 2.57
C PHE A 403 -8.15 0.49 1.49
N LEU A 404 -8.37 1.50 0.64
CA LEU A 404 -7.35 1.97 -0.30
C LEU A 404 -6.11 2.48 0.45
N ASN A 405 -6.27 3.18 1.58
CA ASN A 405 -5.14 3.60 2.40
C ASN A 405 -4.40 2.41 3.03
N ILE A 406 -5.12 1.37 3.46
CA ILE A 406 -4.53 0.12 3.95
C ILE A 406 -3.71 -0.54 2.84
N MET A 407 -4.29 -0.62 1.65
CA MET A 407 -3.65 -1.18 0.47
C MET A 407 -2.37 -0.42 0.11
N GLN A 408 -2.43 0.90 0.00
CA GLN A 408 -1.27 1.75 -0.25
C GLN A 408 -0.19 1.60 0.84
N GLY A 409 -0.59 1.43 2.10
CA GLY A 409 0.32 1.19 3.22
C GLY A 409 1.14 -0.08 3.07
N MET A 410 0.50 -1.20 2.73
CA MET A 410 1.19 -2.47 2.48
C MET A 410 2.28 -2.32 1.42
N PHE A 411 1.98 -1.64 0.31
CA PHE A 411 2.92 -1.44 -0.79
C PHE A 411 3.91 -0.29 -0.59
N LYS A 412 3.96 0.35 0.59
CA LYS A 412 5.15 1.12 1.01
C LYS A 412 6.32 0.20 1.38
N ALA A 413 6.06 -1.07 1.68
CA ALA A 413 7.08 -2.08 1.95
C ALA A 413 8.02 -2.28 0.76
N ASN A 414 9.19 -2.87 1.04
CA ASN A 414 10.17 -3.25 0.02
C ASN A 414 10.55 -2.11 -0.94
N GLY A 415 10.77 -0.90 -0.40
CA GLY A 415 11.14 0.28 -1.18
C GLY A 415 10.05 0.80 -2.13
N GLY A 416 8.78 0.44 -1.91
CA GLY A 416 7.68 0.93 -2.73
C GLY A 416 7.61 0.33 -4.15
N CYS A 417 8.31 -0.78 -4.39
CA CYS A 417 8.50 -1.30 -5.74
C CYS A 417 7.27 -2.01 -6.35
N GLY A 418 6.20 -2.17 -5.56
CA GLY A 418 4.94 -2.80 -5.98
C GLY A 418 4.92 -4.33 -5.88
N TYR A 419 6.00 -4.95 -5.40
CA TYR A 419 6.11 -6.37 -5.09
C TYR A 419 6.56 -6.57 -3.64
N VAL A 420 5.76 -7.29 -2.85
CA VAL A 420 6.08 -7.59 -1.44
C VAL A 420 6.09 -9.10 -1.26
N LYS A 421 7.21 -9.69 -0.84
CA LYS A 421 7.34 -11.13 -0.64
C LYS A 421 6.37 -11.59 0.45
N LYS A 422 5.67 -12.69 0.19
CA LYS A 422 4.79 -13.32 1.17
C LYS A 422 5.63 -13.83 2.35
N PRO A 423 5.12 -13.73 3.58
CA PRO A 423 5.79 -14.32 4.73
C PRO A 423 5.88 -15.84 4.65
N ASP A 424 6.88 -16.42 5.30
CA ASP A 424 7.17 -17.86 5.27
C ASP A 424 5.99 -18.69 5.78
N ILE A 425 5.17 -18.14 6.67
CA ILE A 425 3.92 -18.76 7.16
C ILE A 425 2.92 -19.08 6.02
N LEU A 426 2.96 -18.35 4.91
CA LEU A 426 2.12 -18.58 3.73
C LEU A 426 2.81 -19.46 2.68
N LEU A 427 4.13 -19.62 2.77
CA LEU A 427 4.95 -20.34 1.79
C LEU A 427 5.29 -21.77 2.25
N ASN A 428 5.17 -22.08 3.53
CA ASN A 428 5.52 -23.39 4.07
C ASN A 428 4.45 -24.45 3.72
N VAL A 429 4.87 -25.49 3.01
CA VAL A 429 3.99 -26.59 2.54
C VAL A 429 3.62 -27.55 3.67
N ASP A 430 4.53 -27.73 4.65
CA ASP A 430 4.42 -28.78 5.68
C ASP A 430 3.56 -28.35 6.87
N LYS A 431 3.46 -27.04 7.12
CA LYS A 431 2.68 -26.47 8.22
C LYS A 431 1.45 -25.77 7.66
N GLY A 432 0.29 -26.43 7.74
CA GLY A 432 -0.98 -25.79 7.39
C GLY A 432 -1.17 -24.48 8.15
N PHE A 433 -1.52 -23.42 7.43
CA PHE A 433 -1.89 -22.12 8.01
C PHE A 433 -3.38 -21.88 7.78
N ASP A 434 -4.17 -21.84 8.85
CA ASP A 434 -5.52 -21.25 8.85
C ASP A 434 -5.42 -19.87 9.55
N PRO A 435 -5.71 -18.76 8.86
CA PRO A 435 -5.70 -17.42 9.43
C PRO A 435 -6.64 -17.21 10.63
N ARG A 436 -7.63 -18.09 10.83
CA ARG A 436 -8.61 -18.00 11.92
C ARG A 436 -8.19 -18.78 13.16
N GLU A 437 -7.18 -19.64 13.06
CA GLU A 437 -6.66 -20.35 14.23
C GLU A 437 -5.92 -19.37 15.15
N THR A 438 -6.33 -19.33 16.42
CA THR A 438 -5.63 -18.54 17.43
C THR A 438 -4.24 -19.13 17.69
N ARG A 439 -3.20 -18.32 17.48
CA ARG A 439 -1.80 -18.70 17.69
C ARG A 439 -1.24 -18.03 18.94
N SER A 440 -0.10 -18.55 19.42
CA SER A 440 0.66 -17.87 20.47
C SER A 440 1.19 -16.54 19.94
N ILE A 441 1.23 -15.54 20.82
CA ILE A 441 1.77 -14.22 20.50
C ILE A 441 3.25 -14.37 20.16
N GLN A 442 3.61 -14.12 18.90
CA GLN A 442 4.98 -14.23 18.39
C GLN A 442 5.79 -12.97 18.71
N LYS A 443 5.18 -11.80 18.51
CA LYS A 443 5.82 -10.51 18.68
C LYS A 443 4.83 -9.58 19.37
N THR A 444 5.29 -8.86 20.37
CA THR A 444 4.50 -7.76 20.92
C THR A 444 5.04 -6.47 20.32
N LEU A 445 4.21 -5.73 19.57
CA LEU A 445 4.47 -4.31 19.30
C LEU A 445 4.14 -3.58 20.61
N GLN A 446 5.07 -3.69 21.55
CA GLN A 446 4.78 -3.50 22.97
C GLN A 446 4.60 -2.01 23.30
N GLN A 447 5.17 -1.10 22.50
CA GLN A 447 5.02 0.33 22.73
C GLN A 447 4.98 1.14 21.42
N VAL A 448 3.79 1.59 21.00
CA VAL A 448 3.64 2.78 20.15
C VAL A 448 3.47 3.96 21.09
N LEU A 449 4.57 4.64 21.43
CA LEU A 449 4.53 5.84 22.26
C LEU A 449 4.29 7.06 21.37
N VAL A 450 3.13 7.68 21.52
CA VAL A 450 2.77 8.90 20.80
C VAL A 450 3.27 10.10 21.62
N TYR A 451 4.42 10.67 21.25
CA TYR A 451 4.95 11.84 21.95
C TYR A 451 4.12 13.06 21.61
N MET A 452 4.14 13.47 20.34
CA MET A 452 3.57 14.74 19.90
C MET A 452 3.29 14.77 18.40
N GLY A 453 2.62 15.83 17.95
CA GLY A 453 2.42 16.14 16.55
C GLY A 453 2.69 17.60 16.25
N GLU A 454 3.06 17.90 15.01
CA GLU A 454 3.27 19.28 14.54
C GLU A 454 2.94 19.44 13.04
N GLY A 455 2.99 20.69 12.57
CA GLY A 455 2.93 21.04 11.15
C GLY A 455 1.56 21.47 10.64
N TRP A 456 0.47 21.20 11.37
CA TRP A 456 -0.88 21.61 10.95
C TRP A 456 -1.03 23.12 10.75
N GLN A 457 -0.45 23.94 11.62
CA GLN A 457 -0.49 25.40 11.51
C GLN A 457 0.21 25.96 10.25
N SER A 458 1.11 25.18 9.65
CA SER A 458 1.85 25.54 8.44
C SER A 458 1.07 25.19 7.18
N ASP A 459 0.31 24.09 7.23
CA ASP A 459 -0.41 23.55 6.08
C ASP A 459 -1.88 24.01 6.03
N PHE A 460 -2.46 24.39 7.18
CA PHE A 460 -3.86 24.76 7.32
C PHE A 460 -4.05 26.19 7.81
N GLY A 461 -5.13 26.82 7.35
CA GLY A 461 -5.59 28.10 7.86
C GLY A 461 -6.04 27.98 9.32
N ARG A 462 -5.89 29.06 10.08
CA ARG A 462 -6.21 29.11 11.51
C ARG A 462 -7.62 28.65 11.89
N THR A 463 -8.60 28.81 11.00
CA THR A 463 -10.00 28.43 11.25
C THR A 463 -10.43 27.21 10.44
N HIS A 464 -9.46 26.37 10.03
CA HIS A 464 -9.73 25.20 9.20
C HIS A 464 -10.50 24.13 9.96
N PHE A 465 -10.04 23.83 11.19
CA PHE A 465 -10.65 22.85 12.07
C PHE A 465 -11.74 23.52 12.94
N ASP A 466 -11.35 24.58 13.66
CA ASP A 466 -12.25 25.27 14.57
C ASP A 466 -12.45 26.74 14.20
N LEU A 467 -13.71 27.20 14.23
CA LEU A 467 -14.04 28.59 13.95
C LEU A 467 -13.61 29.54 15.09
N TYR A 468 -13.56 29.03 16.33
CA TYR A 468 -13.50 29.85 17.55
C TYR A 468 -12.31 29.55 18.46
N SER A 469 -11.51 28.54 18.11
CA SER A 469 -10.42 27.98 18.90
C SER A 469 -9.35 27.37 17.98
N PRO A 470 -8.14 27.09 18.47
CA PRO A 470 -7.26 26.09 17.87
C PRO A 470 -7.87 24.67 17.95
N PRO A 471 -7.31 23.69 17.22
CA PRO A 471 -7.88 22.36 17.10
C PRO A 471 -7.77 21.49 18.37
N ASP A 472 -8.73 20.55 18.50
CA ASP A 472 -8.79 19.55 19.56
C ASP A 472 -8.35 18.16 19.04
N PHE A 473 -7.04 17.91 18.97
CA PHE A 473 -6.51 16.71 18.31
C PHE A 473 -6.41 15.47 19.21
N TYR A 474 -6.69 14.30 18.61
CA TYR A 474 -6.40 12.99 19.17
C TYR A 474 -5.83 12.04 18.09
N VAL A 475 -5.04 11.05 18.52
CA VAL A 475 -4.47 10.04 17.63
C VAL A 475 -5.18 8.72 17.85
N LYS A 476 -5.71 8.14 16.78
CA LYS A 476 -6.27 6.80 16.74
C LYS A 476 -5.30 5.87 16.01
N VAL A 477 -5.04 4.71 16.61
CA VAL A 477 -4.15 3.67 16.08
C VAL A 477 -4.94 2.37 15.95
N ASP A 478 -5.03 1.86 14.73
CA ASP A 478 -5.73 0.64 14.35
C ASP A 478 -4.72 -0.39 13.83
N ILE A 479 -4.83 -1.64 14.27
CA ILE A 479 -4.11 -2.79 13.70
C ILE A 479 -5.05 -3.52 12.73
N HIS A 480 -4.61 -3.66 11.49
CA HIS A 480 -5.21 -4.53 10.48
C HIS A 480 -4.32 -5.77 10.33
N GLY A 481 -4.90 -6.95 10.21
CA GLY A 481 -4.13 -8.19 10.29
C GLY A 481 -5.05 -9.41 10.38
N VAL A 482 -4.52 -10.49 10.94
CA VAL A 482 -5.32 -11.66 11.35
C VAL A 482 -6.39 -11.26 12.37
N PRO A 483 -7.56 -11.92 12.40
CA PRO A 483 -8.65 -11.55 13.31
C PRO A 483 -8.23 -11.44 14.79
N ALA A 484 -7.26 -12.25 15.22
CA ALA A 484 -6.72 -12.23 16.58
C ALA A 484 -5.91 -10.96 16.93
N ASP A 485 -5.38 -10.27 15.91
CA ASP A 485 -4.49 -9.11 16.07
C ASP A 485 -5.23 -7.78 15.89
N ILE A 486 -6.47 -7.80 15.37
CA ILE A 486 -7.27 -6.60 15.12
C ILE A 486 -7.54 -5.88 16.45
N ALA A 487 -7.07 -4.64 16.54
CA ALA A 487 -7.24 -3.82 17.72
C ALA A 487 -7.27 -2.33 17.37
N THR A 488 -8.06 -1.57 18.12
CA THR A 488 -8.17 -0.11 18.01
C THR A 488 -7.86 0.51 19.35
N LYS A 489 -6.97 1.51 19.37
CA LYS A 489 -6.71 2.35 20.56
C LYS A 489 -6.65 3.81 20.16
N GLU A 490 -6.96 4.70 21.10
CA GLU A 490 -6.85 6.14 20.90
C GLU A 490 -6.17 6.80 22.09
N THR A 491 -5.48 7.92 21.83
CA THR A 491 -4.95 8.79 22.86
C THR A 491 -6.06 9.67 23.44
N ARG A 492 -5.78 10.35 24.56
CA ARG A 492 -6.63 11.46 24.99
C ARG A 492 -6.63 12.57 23.94
N THR A 493 -7.67 13.40 23.99
CA THR A 493 -7.76 14.62 23.19
C THR A 493 -6.96 15.73 23.87
N ILE A 494 -6.11 16.42 23.11
CA ILE A 494 -5.45 17.65 23.56
C ILE A 494 -6.22 18.82 22.94
N GLU A 495 -6.83 19.62 23.81
CA GLU A 495 -7.71 20.72 23.42
C GLU A 495 -6.94 22.02 23.14
N ASP A 496 -7.46 22.85 22.24
CA ASP A 496 -7.01 24.20 21.92
C ASP A 496 -5.49 24.28 21.58
N GLU A 497 -4.92 23.28 20.88
CA GLU A 497 -3.46 23.19 20.63
C GLU A 497 -3.05 22.74 19.21
N TRP A 498 -2.20 23.55 18.55
CA TRP A 498 -1.66 23.23 17.21
C TRP A 498 -0.47 22.27 17.23
N VAL A 499 0.20 22.17 18.39
CA VAL A 499 1.36 21.29 18.62
C VAL A 499 1.07 20.40 19.83
N PRO A 500 0.14 19.43 19.68
CA PRO A 500 -0.29 18.58 20.78
C PRO A 500 0.85 17.67 21.26
N VAL A 501 1.01 17.56 22.59
CA VAL A 501 1.93 16.62 23.25
C VAL A 501 1.07 15.63 24.04
N TRP A 502 0.98 14.40 23.55
CA TRP A 502 0.19 13.34 24.18
C TRP A 502 1.00 12.60 25.25
N ASN A 503 2.22 12.18 24.92
CA ASN A 503 3.07 11.29 25.71
C ASN A 503 2.32 10.03 26.19
N GLU A 504 1.62 9.38 25.26
CA GLU A 504 0.75 8.25 25.57
C GLU A 504 1.20 6.96 24.91
N LEU A 505 1.23 5.89 25.72
CA LEU A 505 1.69 4.58 25.34
C LEU A 505 0.54 3.67 24.90
N LEU A 506 0.59 3.18 23.65
CA LEU A 506 -0.37 2.21 23.12
C LEU A 506 0.32 0.88 22.79
N SER A 507 -0.11 -0.22 23.42
CA SER A 507 0.49 -1.56 23.23
C SER A 507 -0.38 -2.49 22.39
N PHE A 508 0.21 -3.28 21.49
CA PHE A 508 -0.52 -4.21 20.62
C PHE A 508 0.15 -5.60 20.60
N PRO A 509 -0.48 -6.64 21.17
CA PRO A 509 0.01 -8.01 21.03
C PRO A 509 -0.28 -8.54 19.62
N LEU A 510 0.71 -9.15 18.96
CA LEU A 510 0.59 -9.67 17.60
C LEU A 510 0.94 -11.16 17.53
N THR A 511 0.00 -11.94 17.02
CA THR A 511 0.15 -13.36 16.74
C THR A 511 0.80 -13.57 15.37
N VAL A 512 0.52 -12.72 14.39
CA VAL A 512 1.10 -12.78 13.03
C VAL A 512 1.58 -11.38 12.60
N PRO A 513 2.67 -10.87 13.19
CA PRO A 513 3.19 -9.52 12.91
C PRO A 513 3.60 -9.31 11.45
N GLU A 514 3.93 -10.37 10.72
CA GLU A 514 4.33 -10.32 9.31
C GLU A 514 3.19 -9.95 8.36
N LEU A 515 1.93 -10.08 8.81
CA LEU A 515 0.74 -9.66 8.07
C LEU A 515 0.05 -8.43 8.70
N ALA A 516 0.60 -7.89 9.78
CA ALA A 516 0.00 -6.77 10.49
C ALA A 516 0.36 -5.42 9.83
N LEU A 517 -0.64 -4.55 9.70
CA LEU A 517 -0.52 -3.17 9.24
C LEU A 517 -0.97 -2.23 10.36
N LEU A 518 -0.15 -1.21 10.64
CA LEU A 518 -0.41 -0.15 11.60
C LEU A 518 -1.02 1.05 10.87
N TYR A 519 -2.31 1.27 11.09
CA TYR A 519 -3.01 2.43 10.57
C TYR A 519 -3.13 3.50 11.64
N ILE A 520 -2.61 4.69 11.36
CA ILE A 520 -2.59 5.83 12.28
C ILE A 520 -3.45 6.93 11.66
N LYS A 521 -4.39 7.45 12.43
CA LYS A 521 -5.28 8.53 12.02
C LYS A 521 -5.32 9.61 13.10
N VAL A 522 -5.16 10.86 12.71
CA VAL A 522 -5.40 12.01 13.57
C VAL A 522 -6.81 12.53 13.29
N GLY A 523 -7.60 12.62 14.34
CA GLY A 523 -8.91 13.26 14.31
C GLY A 523 -8.87 14.57 15.10
N GLU A 524 -9.71 15.50 14.70
CA GLU A 524 -10.09 16.65 15.52
C GLU A 524 -11.49 16.39 16.09
N ARG A 525 -11.70 16.69 17.37
CA ARG A 525 -12.94 16.38 18.08
C ARG A 525 -13.79 17.63 18.29
N ASP A 526 -14.63 17.95 17.32
CA ASP A 526 -15.67 18.98 17.50
C ASP A 526 -16.86 18.50 18.38
N PHE A 527 -17.39 19.41 19.18
CA PHE A 527 -18.60 19.23 20.01
C PHE A 527 -19.88 19.01 19.19
N SER A 528 -19.88 19.35 17.90
CA SER A 528 -21.09 19.46 17.09
C SER A 528 -21.36 18.30 16.11
N GLY A 529 -20.45 17.33 15.95
CA GLY A 529 -20.66 16.29 14.94
C GLY A 529 -19.56 15.24 14.76
N LYS A 530 -19.33 14.89 13.49
CA LYS A 530 -18.33 13.88 13.08
C LYS A 530 -16.94 14.50 13.18
N PRO A 531 -15.94 13.80 13.78
CA PRO A 531 -14.58 14.30 13.88
C PRO A 531 -14.00 14.76 12.55
N ASP A 532 -13.39 15.94 12.53
CA ASP A 532 -12.64 16.41 11.39
C ASP A 532 -11.35 15.62 11.21
N PHE A 533 -10.81 15.65 9.99
CA PHE A 533 -9.69 14.79 9.62
C PHE A 533 -8.38 15.56 9.65
N GLY A 534 -7.51 15.21 10.60
CA GLY A 534 -6.19 15.80 10.75
C GLY A 534 -5.11 15.13 9.91
N GLY A 535 -5.31 13.88 9.46
CA GLY A 535 -4.37 13.13 8.64
C GLY A 535 -4.39 11.63 8.89
N GLN A 536 -3.79 10.85 7.99
CA GLN A 536 -3.61 9.41 8.17
C GLN A 536 -2.28 8.91 7.62
N THR A 537 -1.85 7.74 8.08
CA THR A 537 -0.87 6.91 7.37
C THR A 537 -1.12 5.44 7.70
N CYS A 538 -0.77 4.56 6.77
CA CYS A 538 -0.69 3.12 7.00
C CYS A 538 0.75 2.66 6.81
N LEU A 539 1.27 1.84 7.73
CA LEU A 539 2.64 1.33 7.75
C LEU A 539 2.65 -0.18 8.01
N PRO A 540 3.40 -0.98 7.23
CA PRO A 540 3.55 -2.39 7.49
C PRO A 540 4.40 -2.63 8.74
N VAL A 541 3.87 -3.39 9.71
CA VAL A 541 4.51 -3.58 11.02
C VAL A 541 5.88 -4.26 10.89
N PHE A 542 6.05 -5.15 9.91
CA PHE A 542 7.30 -5.86 9.66
C PHE A 542 8.40 -4.98 9.05
N GLU A 543 8.07 -3.79 8.53
CA GLU A 543 9.03 -2.81 7.96
C GLU A 543 9.37 -1.67 8.94
N LEU A 544 8.68 -1.60 10.08
CA LEU A 544 8.88 -0.55 11.07
C LEU A 544 10.25 -0.67 11.75
N THR A 545 10.95 0.45 11.84
CA THR A 545 12.20 0.58 12.60
C THR A 545 11.95 0.95 14.05
N GLU A 546 12.74 0.40 14.97
CA GLU A 546 12.69 0.72 16.40
C GLU A 546 13.13 2.16 16.71
N GLY A 547 12.81 2.62 17.92
CA GLY A 547 13.20 3.93 18.44
C GLY A 547 12.24 5.06 18.04
N ILE A 548 12.69 6.30 18.19
CA ILE A 548 11.89 7.51 17.93
C ILE A 548 11.93 7.85 16.44
N ARG A 549 10.76 7.90 15.78
CA ARG A 549 10.61 8.11 14.34
C ARG A 549 9.62 9.22 14.03
N ALA A 550 9.92 10.01 12.99
CA ALA A 550 9.03 11.01 12.42
C ALA A 550 8.09 10.37 11.41
N VAL A 551 6.80 10.34 11.73
CA VAL A 551 5.75 9.75 10.90
C VAL A 551 4.96 10.85 10.21
N ARG A 552 5.21 11.04 8.91
CA ARG A 552 4.47 12.02 8.09
C ARG A 552 3.05 11.54 7.80
N LEU A 553 2.11 12.47 7.74
CA LEU A 553 0.70 12.19 7.50
C LEU A 553 0.27 12.58 6.09
N TYR A 554 -0.77 11.91 5.62
CA TYR A 554 -1.39 12.10 4.32
C TYR A 554 -2.81 12.62 4.47
N ASP A 555 -3.27 13.32 3.45
CA ASP A 555 -4.64 13.79 3.34
C ASP A 555 -5.63 12.64 3.04
N ARG A 556 -6.91 12.97 2.86
CA ARG A 556 -7.93 11.97 2.51
C ARG A 556 -7.71 11.34 1.14
N LYS A 557 -7.03 12.04 0.23
CA LYS A 557 -6.75 11.57 -1.14
C LYS A 557 -5.50 10.69 -1.22
N GLY A 558 -4.77 10.55 -0.11
CA GLY A 558 -3.51 9.83 -0.06
C GLY A 558 -2.32 10.69 -0.51
N GLU A 559 -2.47 12.01 -0.52
CA GLU A 559 -1.41 12.95 -0.86
C GLU A 559 -0.68 13.40 0.41
N LEU A 560 0.64 13.47 0.35
CA LEU A 560 1.48 13.77 1.52
C LEU A 560 1.30 15.22 1.96
N TYR A 561 1.07 15.47 3.25
CA TYR A 561 1.12 16.82 3.80
C TYR A 561 2.56 17.37 3.80
N ASN A 562 2.70 18.67 3.57
CA ASN A 562 4.02 19.31 3.45
C ASN A 562 4.77 19.32 4.78
N SER A 563 4.06 19.62 5.87
CA SER A 563 4.65 19.87 7.18
C SER A 563 4.17 18.88 8.24
N VAL A 564 2.95 18.36 8.11
CA VAL A 564 2.27 17.58 9.17
C VAL A 564 2.97 16.25 9.45
N ARG A 565 3.32 16.03 10.71
CA ARG A 565 3.96 14.79 11.18
C ARG A 565 3.67 14.51 12.66
N LEU A 566 3.82 13.24 13.03
CA LEU A 566 3.83 12.75 14.39
C LEU A 566 5.24 12.30 14.78
N LEU A 567 5.59 12.46 16.05
CA LEU A 567 6.80 11.88 16.62
C LEU A 567 6.41 10.68 17.48
N LEU A 568 6.78 9.47 17.03
CA LEU A 568 6.37 8.21 17.65
C LEU A 568 7.58 7.40 18.06
N GLN A 569 7.51 6.65 19.17
CA GLN A 569 8.46 5.56 19.45
C GLN A 569 7.85 4.23 19.05
N PHE A 570 8.64 3.38 18.39
CA PHE A 570 8.31 1.97 18.18
C PHE A 570 9.25 1.09 18.99
N GLN A 571 8.68 0.20 19.80
CA GLN A 571 9.44 -0.84 20.52
C GLN A 571 8.81 -2.20 20.29
N PHE A 572 9.63 -3.17 19.91
CA PHE A 572 9.21 -4.56 19.81
C PHE A 572 9.76 -5.39 20.96
N VAL A 573 8.94 -6.32 21.46
CA VAL A 573 9.35 -7.32 22.43
C VAL A 573 8.97 -8.69 21.90
N ASN A 574 9.99 -9.51 21.67
CA ASN A 574 9.80 -10.90 21.29
C ASN A 574 9.38 -11.69 22.54
N ASN A 575 8.31 -12.47 22.43
CA ASN A 575 8.00 -13.43 23.48
C ASN A 575 8.93 -14.62 23.31
N THR A 576 9.96 -14.73 24.16
CA THR A 576 10.95 -15.82 24.13
C THR A 576 10.41 -17.17 24.61
N ASN A 577 9.08 -17.36 24.64
CA ASN A 577 8.39 -18.59 25.04
C ASN A 577 7.41 -19.06 23.95
N ALA A 578 7.88 -19.22 22.71
CA ALA A 578 7.15 -19.87 21.63
C ALA A 578 7.95 -21.05 21.08
#